data_AF-A0A953SIF9-F1
#
_entry.id   AF-A0A953SIF9-F1
#
_cell.length_a   1.000
_cell.length_b   1.000
_cell.length_c   1.000
_cell.angle_alpha   90.00
_cell.angle_beta   90.00
_cell.angle_gamma   90.00
#
_symmetry.space_group_name_H-M   'P 1'
#
loop_
_entity.id
_entity.type
_entity.pdbx_description
1 polymer ?
#
loop_
_entity_poly.entity_id
_entity_poly.type
_entity_poly.pdbx_seq_one_letter_code
_entity_poly.pdbx_strand_id
1 'polypeptide(L)'
;MQNKRRGFLARAEVLWLGCGLTAAAIAVIATAQVPTTIEDFFLPGTQPNGLIVPIQDSNDCALCHGNFDADHEPFRPWAASPMGQTARDPLFFAAMAIANQDAAFAGDLCLRCHTPGGW
;
A
#
# COMPACT_ATOMS: atom_id res chain seq x y z
N MET A 1 20.85 39.37 40.15
CA MET A 1 19.66 38.84 39.44
C MET A 1 19.93 38.28 38.04
N GLN A 2 20.94 38.77 37.29
CA GLN A 2 21.26 38.28 35.93
C GLN A 2 21.73 36.82 35.86
N ASN A 3 22.52 36.31 36.81
CA ASN A 3 23.00 34.91 36.80
C ASN A 3 21.88 33.86 36.94
N LYS A 4 20.79 34.15 37.66
CA LYS A 4 19.62 33.25 37.76
C LYS A 4 18.86 33.15 36.42
N ARG A 5 18.75 34.25 35.67
CA ARG A 5 18.12 34.25 34.33
C ARG A 5 18.96 33.48 33.30
N ARG A 6 20.29 33.62 33.34
CA ARG A 6 21.21 32.85 32.49
C ARG A 6 21.12 31.34 32.73
N GLY A 7 21.07 30.90 33.99
CA GLY A 7 20.91 29.47 34.33
C GLY A 7 19.55 28.88 33.96
N PHE A 8 18.48 29.69 33.99
CA PHE A 8 17.15 29.27 33.55
C PHE A 8 17.06 29.10 32.04
N LEU A 9 17.61 30.04 31.26
CA LEU A 9 17.64 29.98 29.80
C LEU A 9 18.50 28.81 29.30
N ALA A 10 19.67 28.57 29.89
CA ALA A 10 20.52 27.42 29.54
C ALA A 10 19.83 26.06 29.82
N ARG A 11 19.02 25.97 30.88
CA ARG A 11 18.23 24.76 31.17
C ARG A 11 17.08 24.55 30.18
N ALA A 12 16.43 25.64 29.75
CA ALA A 12 15.39 25.58 28.74
C ALA A 12 15.96 25.14 27.38
N GLU A 13 17.09 25.69 26.95
CA GLU A 13 17.76 25.32 25.69
C GLU A 13 18.18 23.84 25.67
N VAL A 14 18.74 23.33 26.76
CA VAL A 14 19.10 21.91 26.88
C VAL A 14 17.87 20.99 26.81
N LEU A 15 16.74 21.40 27.39
CA LEU A 15 15.47 20.65 27.32
C LEU A 15 14.91 20.63 25.88
N TRP A 16 14.91 21.77 25.18
CA TRP A 16 14.45 21.85 23.79
C TRP A 16 15.31 21.01 22.84
N LEU A 17 16.64 21.06 23.01
CA LEU A 17 17.56 20.22 22.22
C LEU A 17 17.35 18.73 22.53
N GLY A 18 17.15 18.37 23.80
CA GLY A 18 16.84 17.00 24.21
C GLY A 18 15.54 16.48 23.58
N CYS A 19 14.45 17.26 23.66
CA CYS A 19 13.17 16.92 23.03
C CYS A 19 13.25 16.84 21.50
N GLY A 20 14.03 17.73 20.86
CA GLY A 20 14.26 17.69 19.42
C GLY A 20 14.98 16.42 18.98
N LEU A 21 16.03 16.02 19.71
CA LEU A 21 16.79 14.80 19.43
C LEU A 21 15.95 13.53 19.65
N THR A 22 15.16 13.47 20.72
CA THR A 22 14.28 12.31 20.96
C THR A 22 13.17 12.21 19.91
N ALA A 23 12.55 13.33 19.51
CA ALA A 23 11.57 13.35 18.43
C ALA A 23 12.17 12.90 17.10
N ALA A 24 13.39 13.36 16.77
CA ALA A 24 14.11 12.92 15.58
C ALA A 24 14.42 11.41 15.61
N ALA A 25 14.88 10.88 16.76
CA ALA A 25 15.14 9.45 16.90
C ALA A 25 13.87 8.60 16.75
N ILE A 26 12.74 9.04 17.32
CA ILE A 26 11.44 8.38 17.15
C ILE A 26 11.01 8.40 15.68
N ALA A 27 11.17 9.53 14.99
CA ALA A 27 10.83 9.64 13.57
C ALA A 27 11.65 8.66 12.71
N VAL A 28 12.96 8.54 12.95
CA VAL A 28 13.83 7.60 12.23
C VAL A 28 13.38 6.15 12.42
N ILE A 29 13.00 5.77 13.64
CA ILE A 29 12.50 4.42 13.93
C ILE A 29 11.13 4.20 13.29
N ALA A 30 10.25 5.21 13.33
CA ALA A 30 8.90 5.14 12.78
C ALA A 30 8.86 5.05 11.25
N THR A 31 9.90 5.50 10.55
CA THR A 31 10.02 5.41 9.08
C THR A 31 11.05 4.37 8.64
N ALA A 32 11.44 3.45 9.53
CA ALA A 32 12.37 2.39 9.18
C ALA A 32 11.67 1.36 8.28
N GLN A 33 12.11 1.28 7.03
CA GLN A 33 11.62 0.33 6.04
C GLN A 33 12.29 -1.04 6.20
N VAL A 34 11.53 -2.13 6.05
CA VAL A 34 12.08 -3.49 5.98
C VAL A 34 12.93 -3.62 4.70
N PRO A 35 14.18 -4.12 4.80
CA PRO A 35 15.11 -4.15 3.67
C PRO A 35 14.83 -5.35 2.74
N THR A 36 13.64 -5.40 2.16
CA THR A 36 13.24 -6.38 1.15
C THR A 36 13.66 -5.95 -0.25
N THR A 37 13.72 -6.93 -1.15
CA THR A 37 13.99 -6.82 -2.58
C THR A 37 12.85 -7.49 -3.37
N ILE A 38 12.85 -7.33 -4.70
CA ILE A 38 11.86 -8.02 -5.55
C ILE A 38 11.92 -9.55 -5.41
N GLU A 39 13.11 -10.10 -5.12
CA GLU A 39 13.31 -11.55 -4.94
C GLU A 39 12.56 -12.09 -3.71
N ASP A 40 12.34 -11.26 -2.69
CA ASP A 40 11.57 -11.65 -1.50
C ASP A 40 10.06 -11.79 -1.79
N PHE A 41 9.58 -11.26 -2.92
CA PHE A 41 8.20 -11.37 -3.38
C PHE A 41 8.04 -12.29 -4.60
N PHE A 42 9.12 -12.97 -5.02
CA PHE A 42 9.05 -13.93 -6.10
C PHE A 42 8.30 -15.19 -5.66
N LEU A 43 7.03 -15.31 -6.08
CA LEU A 43 6.16 -16.42 -5.75
C LEU A 43 6.11 -17.48 -6.87
N PRO A 44 5.92 -18.77 -6.54
CA PRO A 44 5.72 -19.81 -7.56
C PRO A 44 4.46 -19.55 -8.40
N GLY A 45 4.38 -20.18 -9.57
CA GLY A 45 3.26 -20.03 -10.52
C GLY A 45 3.64 -19.15 -11.72
N THR A 46 2.62 -18.68 -12.44
CA THR A 46 2.83 -17.85 -13.64
C THR A 46 3.40 -16.49 -13.27
N GLN A 47 4.49 -16.12 -13.93
CA GLN A 47 5.15 -14.83 -13.77
C GLN A 47 4.61 -13.79 -14.75
N PRO A 48 4.93 -12.49 -14.56
CA PRO A 48 4.62 -11.47 -15.54
C PRO A 48 5.13 -11.89 -16.93
N ASN A 49 4.31 -11.71 -17.95
CA ASN A 49 4.55 -12.18 -19.33
C ASN A 49 4.67 -13.71 -19.50
N GLY A 50 4.43 -14.51 -18.46
CA GLY A 50 4.43 -15.97 -18.52
C GLY A 50 3.08 -16.60 -18.88
N LEU A 51 2.05 -15.77 -19.10
CA LEU A 51 0.69 -16.21 -19.37
C LEU A 51 0.56 -16.73 -20.81
N ILE A 52 0.19 -18.00 -20.98
CA ILE A 52 -0.03 -18.61 -22.30
C ILE A 52 -1.50 -18.56 -22.75
N VAL A 53 -2.42 -18.30 -21.81
CA VAL A 53 -3.84 -18.07 -22.07
C VAL A 53 -4.19 -16.69 -21.51
N PRO A 54 -4.63 -15.73 -22.34
CA PRO A 54 -4.90 -14.38 -21.88
C PRO A 54 -6.07 -14.33 -20.89
N ILE A 55 -5.98 -13.43 -19.93
CA ILE A 55 -7.10 -13.09 -19.05
C ILE A 55 -8.19 -12.42 -19.89
N GLN A 56 -9.39 -12.99 -19.89
CA GLN A 56 -10.53 -12.47 -20.65
C GLN A 56 -11.14 -11.24 -19.96
N ASP A 57 -11.75 -10.37 -20.76
CA ASP A 57 -12.45 -9.22 -20.21
C ASP A 57 -13.75 -9.67 -19.52
N SER A 58 -14.05 -9.06 -18.37
CA SER A 58 -15.26 -9.39 -17.60
C SER A 58 -16.56 -9.14 -18.36
N ASN A 59 -16.56 -8.28 -19.38
CA ASN A 59 -17.72 -8.02 -20.23
C ASN A 59 -18.13 -9.25 -21.03
N ASP A 60 -17.18 -10.11 -21.41
CA ASP A 60 -17.49 -11.36 -22.11
C ASP A 60 -18.32 -12.29 -21.21
N CYS A 61 -18.00 -12.32 -19.91
CA CYS A 61 -18.77 -13.05 -18.92
C CYS A 61 -20.16 -12.42 -18.68
N ALA A 62 -20.24 -11.10 -18.67
CA ALA A 62 -21.47 -10.34 -18.40
C ALA A 62 -22.60 -10.65 -19.41
N LEU A 63 -22.27 -11.11 -20.62
CA LEU A 63 -23.26 -11.49 -21.64
C LEU A 63 -24.24 -12.57 -21.15
N CYS A 64 -23.76 -13.52 -20.35
CA CYS A 64 -24.57 -14.60 -19.78
C CYS A 64 -24.77 -14.44 -18.26
N HIS A 65 -23.84 -13.76 -17.59
CA HIS A 65 -23.79 -13.66 -16.12
C HIS A 65 -24.23 -12.28 -15.58
N GLY A 66 -24.82 -11.44 -16.42
CA GLY A 66 -25.37 -10.14 -16.04
C GLY A 66 -26.72 -9.86 -16.69
N ASN A 67 -27.41 -8.89 -16.13
CA ASN A 67 -28.72 -8.37 -16.53
C ASN A 67 -29.87 -9.39 -16.69
N PHE A 68 -29.75 -10.58 -16.11
CA PHE A 68 -30.81 -11.60 -16.17
C PHE A 68 -31.67 -11.67 -14.91
N ASP A 69 -31.11 -11.28 -13.75
CA ASP A 69 -31.83 -11.23 -12.46
C ASP A 69 -31.08 -10.30 -11.51
N ALA A 70 -31.69 -9.18 -11.13
CA ALA A 70 -31.04 -8.17 -10.32
C ALA A 70 -30.60 -8.65 -8.93
N ASP A 71 -31.29 -9.65 -8.37
CA ASP A 71 -31.05 -10.14 -7.01
C ASP A 71 -30.11 -11.35 -6.99
N HIS A 72 -29.93 -12.03 -8.14
CA HIS A 72 -29.18 -13.29 -8.21
C HIS A 72 -28.08 -13.33 -9.26
N GLU A 73 -27.95 -12.31 -10.12
CA GLU A 73 -26.86 -12.28 -11.10
C GLU A 73 -25.51 -11.98 -10.45
N PRO A 74 -24.43 -12.67 -10.84
CA PRO A 74 -23.12 -12.49 -10.20
C PRO A 74 -22.37 -11.24 -10.69
N PHE A 75 -22.64 -10.73 -11.88
CA PHE A 75 -21.84 -9.65 -12.47
C PHE A 75 -21.93 -8.34 -11.69
N ARG A 76 -23.14 -7.85 -11.38
CA ARG A 76 -23.34 -6.59 -10.65
C ARG A 76 -22.65 -6.54 -9.28
N PRO A 77 -22.84 -7.51 -8.36
CA PRO A 77 -22.19 -7.47 -7.07
C PRO A 77 -20.66 -7.59 -7.18
N TRP A 78 -20.15 -8.38 -8.13
CA TRP A 78 -18.70 -8.44 -8.39
C TRP A 78 -18.17 -7.09 -8.89
N ALA A 79 -18.83 -6.47 -9.88
CA ALA A 79 -18.42 -5.20 -10.47
C ALA A 79 -18.42 -4.06 -9.44
N ALA A 80 -19.34 -4.07 -8.48
CA ALA A 80 -19.38 -3.11 -7.38
C ALA A 80 -18.46 -3.46 -6.19
N SER A 81 -17.87 -4.66 -6.17
CA SER A 81 -16.98 -5.08 -5.08
C SER A 81 -15.62 -4.40 -5.16
N PRO A 82 -14.85 -4.38 -4.06
CA PRO A 82 -13.46 -3.93 -4.08
C PRO A 82 -12.62 -4.67 -5.13
N MET A 83 -12.90 -5.95 -5.41
CA MET A 83 -12.16 -6.72 -6.42
C MET A 83 -12.44 -6.20 -7.84
N GLY A 84 -13.71 -5.94 -8.18
CA GLY A 84 -14.09 -5.38 -9.48
C GLY A 84 -13.62 -3.93 -9.69
N GLN A 85 -13.37 -3.20 -8.61
CA GLN A 85 -12.89 -1.81 -8.61
C GLN A 85 -11.39 -1.66 -8.36
N THR A 86 -10.64 -2.77 -8.28
CA THR A 86 -9.22 -2.69 -7.98
C THR A 86 -8.46 -1.91 -9.05
N ALA A 87 -7.49 -1.09 -8.62
CA ALA A 87 -6.76 -0.12 -9.45
C ALA A 87 -7.60 0.94 -10.19
N ARG A 88 -8.92 1.01 -9.92
CA ARG A 88 -9.77 2.18 -10.19
C ARG A 88 -10.03 2.99 -8.93
N ASP A 89 -10.03 2.32 -7.78
CA ASP A 89 -10.17 2.91 -6.45
C ASP A 89 -8.84 3.54 -5.96
N PRO A 90 -8.80 4.84 -5.62
CA PRO A 90 -7.61 5.48 -5.03
C PRO A 90 -7.15 4.85 -3.71
N LEU A 91 -8.04 4.18 -2.95
CA LEU A 91 -7.66 3.48 -1.72
C LEU A 91 -6.69 2.32 -1.99
N PHE A 92 -6.82 1.64 -3.13
CA PHE A 92 -5.88 0.59 -3.52
C PHE A 92 -4.46 1.15 -3.68
N PHE A 93 -4.31 2.25 -4.41
CA PHE A 93 -3.00 2.88 -4.61
C PHE A 93 -2.43 3.47 -3.33
N ALA A 94 -3.28 4.04 -2.47
CA ALA A 94 -2.85 4.53 -1.16
C ALA A 94 -2.32 3.37 -0.29
N ALA A 95 -3.04 2.26 -0.21
CA ALA A 95 -2.62 1.08 0.55
C ALA A 95 -1.32 0.47 -0.01
N MET A 96 -1.21 0.34 -1.34
CA MET A 96 0.01 -0.16 -1.98
C MET A 96 1.20 0.79 -1.77
N ALA A 97 0.97 2.10 -1.74
CA ALA A 97 2.02 3.07 -1.44
C ALA A 97 2.55 2.92 -0.01
N ILE A 98 1.66 2.74 0.98
CA ILE A 98 2.07 2.46 2.37
C ILE A 98 2.80 1.11 2.45
N ALA A 99 2.30 0.06 1.79
CA ALA A 99 2.98 -1.23 1.78
C ALA A 99 4.42 -1.13 1.25
N ASN A 100 4.66 -0.34 0.19
CA ASN A 100 6.00 -0.08 -0.32
C ASN A 100 6.88 0.79 0.59
N GLN A 101 6.28 1.66 1.43
CA GLN A 101 6.99 2.42 2.47
C GLN A 101 7.42 1.53 3.63
N ASP A 102 6.61 0.52 3.95
CA ASP A 102 6.90 -0.43 5.02
C ASP A 102 7.90 -1.51 4.56
N ALA A 103 7.75 -2.03 3.34
CA ALA A 103 8.62 -3.04 2.75
C ALA A 103 8.87 -2.76 1.25
N ALA A 104 10.12 -2.54 0.87
CA ALA A 104 10.48 -2.25 -0.52
C ALA A 104 9.98 -3.37 -1.46
N PHE A 105 9.37 -3.00 -2.59
CA PHE A 105 8.83 -3.92 -3.61
C PHE A 105 7.60 -4.75 -3.21
N ALA A 106 7.04 -4.56 -2.01
CA ALA A 106 5.84 -5.30 -1.58
C ALA A 106 4.62 -5.09 -2.49
N GLY A 107 4.58 -3.98 -3.24
CA GLY A 107 3.53 -3.73 -4.23
C GLY A 107 3.46 -4.77 -5.35
N ASP A 108 4.55 -5.48 -5.67
CA ASP A 108 4.54 -6.54 -6.68
C ASP A 108 3.54 -7.67 -6.33
N LEU A 109 3.54 -8.08 -5.06
CA LEU A 109 2.58 -9.03 -4.53
C LEU A 109 1.13 -8.52 -4.61
N CYS A 110 0.91 -7.23 -4.37
CA CYS A 110 -0.41 -6.62 -4.49
C CYS A 110 -0.91 -6.76 -5.93
N LEU A 111 -0.13 -6.26 -6.90
CA LEU A 111 -0.49 -6.24 -8.32
C LEU A 111 -0.82 -7.62 -8.88
N ARG A 112 -0.07 -8.65 -8.45
CA ARG A 112 -0.32 -10.04 -8.85
C ARG A 112 -1.75 -10.52 -8.61
N CYS A 113 -2.35 -10.16 -7.47
CA CYS A 113 -3.69 -10.64 -7.10
C CYS A 113 -4.79 -9.62 -7.42
N HIS A 114 -4.46 -8.34 -7.31
CA HIS A 114 -5.41 -7.24 -7.37
C HIS A 114 -5.55 -6.65 -8.77
N THR A 115 -4.54 -6.83 -9.62
CA THR A 115 -4.56 -6.38 -11.03
C THR A 115 -3.89 -7.41 -11.94
N PRO A 116 -4.31 -8.69 -11.92
CA PRO A 116 -3.56 -9.77 -12.58
C PRO A 116 -3.40 -9.60 -14.09
N GLY A 117 -4.29 -8.86 -14.76
CA GLY A 117 -4.15 -8.57 -16.20
C GLY A 117 -3.23 -7.38 -16.52
N GLY A 118 -2.91 -6.55 -15.52
CA GLY A 118 -2.00 -5.41 -15.66
C GLY A 118 -0.64 -5.62 -14.97
N TRP A 119 -0.46 -6.74 -14.29
CA TRP A 119 0.80 -7.21 -13.70
C TRP A 119 1.56 -8.07 -14.71
#